data_AF-A0A2V9X5C5-F1
#
_entry.id   AF-A0A2V9X5C5-F1
#
_cell.length_a   1.000
_cell.length_b   1.000
_cell.length_c   1.000
_cell.angle_alpha   90.00
_cell.angle_beta   90.00
_cell.angle_gamma   90.00
#
_symmetry.space_group_name_H-M   'P 1'
#
loop_
_entity.id
_entity.type
_entity.pdbx_description
1 polymer ?
#
loop_
_entity_poly.entity_id
_entity_poly.type
_entity_poly.pdbx_seq_one_letter_code
_entity_poly.pdbx_strand_id
1 'polypeptide(L)'
;MPVTSAPSRAPGGLNGPMHIDSIRSFPVPLSTLISYIPVMATVVTCFFSVILARATLRYVEATDKGLALAREEFEREWSPELHIKLERISPSEARIVVTNLGRPSVLLQMIQLRKLTHAVPSERWFLNDPLVGGMTWTNNISKRLLACTDADFEGQVAAAMTFYASGRMFRTDWFRFHLQVRDGRLSSLDPSNIPARRVRVLENRKGPERRHDVVHDVAAHPATTPDNKFFVTGA
;
A
#
# COMPACT_ATOMS: atom_id res chain seq x y z
N MET A 1 21.99 126.80 3.77
CA MET A 1 23.07 126.43 4.71
C MET A 1 22.74 127.01 6.08
N PRO A 2 23.03 126.36 7.23
CA PRO A 2 23.52 124.99 7.52
C PRO A 2 22.43 124.15 8.27
N VAL A 3 22.31 122.82 8.14
CA VAL A 3 23.08 121.68 8.74
C VAL A 3 23.33 121.90 10.25
N THR A 4 22.80 121.08 11.17
CA THR A 4 23.32 119.79 11.71
C THR A 4 22.29 119.39 12.81
N SER A 5 21.85 118.15 13.07
CA SER A 5 22.61 116.96 13.49
C SER A 5 21.70 115.72 13.59
N ALA A 6 22.19 114.56 13.15
CA ALA A 6 21.69 113.21 13.51
C ALA A 6 22.45 112.69 14.76
N PRO A 7 22.39 111.40 15.19
CA PRO A 7 21.42 110.30 15.02
C PRO A 7 21.09 109.54 16.35
N SER A 8 20.17 108.56 16.37
CA SER A 8 20.24 107.40 17.30
C SER A 8 19.35 106.22 16.88
N ARG A 9 19.87 105.00 17.09
CA ARG A 9 19.45 103.65 16.63
C ARG A 9 18.17 103.10 17.27
N ALA A 10 17.43 102.30 16.49
CA ALA A 10 16.84 101.02 16.97
C ALA A 10 16.73 100.00 15.80
N PRO A 11 16.81 98.68 16.06
CA PRO A 11 17.16 97.67 15.06
C PRO A 11 15.99 96.80 14.59
N GLY A 12 16.16 96.17 13.41
CA GLY A 12 15.82 94.77 13.15
C GLY A 12 14.36 94.39 12.95
N GLY A 13 14.04 93.81 11.79
CA GLY A 13 12.79 93.07 11.59
C GLY A 13 12.41 92.86 10.13
N LEU A 14 13.20 92.07 9.42
CA LEU A 14 12.94 91.60 8.05
C LEU A 14 11.78 90.59 8.02
N ASN A 15 10.92 90.73 7.00
CA ASN A 15 10.26 89.68 6.21
C ASN A 15 9.69 88.44 6.92
N GLY A 16 8.37 88.30 6.85
CA GLY A 16 7.72 86.99 6.82
C GLY A 16 6.22 87.03 6.53
N PRO A 17 5.78 86.46 5.41
CA PRO A 17 4.67 85.53 5.43
C PRO A 17 5.22 84.19 4.97
N MET A 18 5.59 83.34 5.94
CA MET A 18 5.86 81.93 5.66
C MET A 18 4.72 81.13 6.30
N HIS A 19 3.59 81.10 5.60
CA HIS A 19 2.53 80.14 5.87
C HIS A 19 3.07 78.77 5.42
N ILE A 20 3.72 78.07 6.35
CA ILE A 20 4.10 76.67 6.16
C ILE A 20 2.81 75.86 6.30
N ASP A 21 2.06 75.73 5.20
CA ASP A 21 1.07 74.65 5.00
C ASP A 21 1.77 73.31 4.72
N SER A 22 2.83 73.02 5.48
CA SER A 22 3.49 71.72 5.49
C SER A 22 3.00 70.96 6.70
N ILE A 23 1.77 70.47 6.59
CA ILE A 23 1.25 69.17 7.05
C ILE A 23 -0.25 69.28 6.71
N ARG A 24 -0.59 68.98 5.45
CA ARG A 24 -1.94 68.51 5.15
C ARG A 24 -2.05 67.15 5.81
N SER A 25 -2.46 67.17 7.08
CA SER A 25 -3.10 66.06 7.75
C SER A 25 -4.19 65.57 6.81
N PHE A 26 -4.00 64.43 6.15
CA PHE A 26 -5.13 63.73 5.54
C PHE A 26 -5.96 63.19 6.70
N PRO A 27 -7.09 63.80 7.09
CA PRO A 27 -7.95 63.20 8.10
C PRO A 27 -8.75 62.16 7.32
N VAL A 28 -8.22 60.96 7.19
CA VAL A 28 -9.03 59.84 6.73
C VAL A 28 -10.22 59.76 7.70
N PRO A 29 -11.47 59.88 7.23
CA PRO A 29 -12.62 59.86 8.13
C PRO A 29 -12.60 58.56 8.93
N LEU A 30 -12.80 58.63 10.25
CA LEU A 30 -12.86 57.43 11.11
C LEU A 30 -13.87 56.40 10.59
N SER A 31 -14.95 56.85 9.95
CA SER A 31 -15.92 55.99 9.27
C SER A 31 -15.31 55.18 8.12
N THR A 32 -14.41 55.79 7.33
CA THR A 32 -13.66 55.11 6.26
C THR A 32 -12.69 54.09 6.86
N LEU A 33 -12.00 54.43 7.94
CA LEU A 33 -11.11 53.49 8.65
C LEU A 33 -11.87 52.26 9.18
N ILE A 34 -13.05 52.47 9.78
CA ILE A 34 -13.91 51.39 10.30
C ILE A 34 -14.43 50.51 9.15
N SER A 35 -14.78 51.08 8.00
CA SER A 35 -15.23 50.32 6.82
C SER A 35 -14.15 49.45 6.17
N TYR A 36 -12.87 49.73 6.43
CA TYR A 36 -11.74 48.90 5.96
C TYR A 36 -11.47 47.68 6.85
N ILE A 37 -11.97 47.64 8.09
CA ILE A 37 -11.76 46.52 9.02
C ILE A 37 -12.26 45.19 8.44
N PRO A 38 -13.49 45.08 7.88
CA PRO A 38 -13.96 43.85 7.26
C PRO A 38 -13.11 43.42 6.06
N VAL A 39 -12.66 44.38 5.24
CA VAL A 39 -11.81 44.10 4.07
C VAL A 39 -10.47 43.52 4.52
N MET A 40 -9.80 44.16 5.49
CA MET A 40 -8.55 43.65 6.05
C MET A 40 -8.74 42.27 6.71
N ALA A 41 -9.84 42.05 7.41
CA ALA A 41 -10.17 40.74 7.97
C ALA A 41 -10.31 39.68 6.88
N THR A 42 -11.03 39.96 5.78
CA THR A 42 -11.16 38.99 4.67
C THR A 42 -9.82 38.68 4.00
N VAL A 43 -8.93 39.66 3.84
CA VAL A 43 -7.58 39.46 3.29
C VAL A 43 -6.75 38.55 4.21
N VAL A 44 -6.78 38.83 5.52
CA VAL A 44 -6.07 38.03 6.53
C VAL A 44 -6.63 36.61 6.60
N THR A 45 -7.96 36.45 6.61
CA THR A 45 -8.61 35.14 6.57
C THR A 45 -8.24 34.38 5.30
N CYS A 46 -8.29 35.00 4.12
CA CYS A 46 -7.91 34.37 2.87
C CYS A 46 -6.44 33.93 2.88
N PHE A 47 -5.55 34.75 3.44
CA PHE A 47 -4.14 34.40 3.59
C PHE A 47 -3.94 33.19 4.51
N PHE A 48 -4.60 33.16 5.67
CA PHE A 48 -4.56 31.99 6.56
C PHE A 48 -5.17 30.74 5.93
N SER A 49 -6.26 30.86 5.16
CA SER A 49 -6.85 29.73 4.42
C SER A 49 -5.87 29.14 3.40
N VAL A 50 -5.11 29.98 2.68
CA VAL A 50 -4.09 29.51 1.74
C VAL A 50 -2.94 28.80 2.47
N ILE A 51 -2.51 29.33 3.62
CA ILE A 51 -1.47 28.68 4.44
C ILE A 51 -1.95 27.32 4.94
N LEU A 52 -3.19 27.25 5.47
CA LEU A 52 -3.77 26.02 5.97
C LEU A 52 -3.95 24.99 4.85
N ALA A 53 -4.39 25.41 3.66
CA ALA A 53 -4.47 24.55 2.49
C ALA A 53 -3.09 23.98 2.10
N ARG A 54 -2.02 24.79 2.17
CA ARG A 54 -0.66 24.29 1.93
C ARG A 54 -0.16 23.34 3.02
N ALA A 55 -0.47 23.63 4.28
CA ALA A 55 -0.10 22.77 5.40
C ALA A 55 -0.81 21.41 5.32
N THR A 56 -2.10 21.40 4.98
CA THR A 56 -2.88 20.16 4.78
C THR A 56 -2.37 19.35 3.60
N LEU A 57 -2.05 19.98 2.46
CA LEU A 57 -1.44 19.28 1.32
C LEU A 57 -0.09 18.63 1.68
N ARG A 58 0.77 19.34 2.42
CA ARG A 58 2.03 18.77 2.91
C ARG A 58 1.81 17.63 3.90
N TYR A 59 0.80 17.74 4.76
CA TYR A 59 0.46 16.68 5.69
C TYR A 59 0.00 15.42 4.97
N VAL A 60 -0.89 15.56 3.98
CA VAL A 60 -1.35 14.43 3.14
C VAL A 60 -0.16 13.78 2.43
N GLU A 61 0.73 14.55 1.81
CA GLU A 61 1.91 14.00 1.14
C GLU A 61 2.84 13.25 2.12
N ALA A 62 3.00 13.75 3.35
CA ALA A 62 3.77 13.07 4.38
C ALA A 62 3.08 11.78 4.87
N THR A 63 1.75 11.79 5.00
CA THR A 63 0.95 10.62 5.37
C THR A 63 1.01 9.54 4.29
N ASP A 64 0.90 9.91 3.01
CA ASP A 64 1.00 8.97 1.89
C ASP A 64 2.36 8.28 1.84
N LYS A 65 3.44 9.05 2.07
CA LYS A 65 4.80 8.49 2.19
C LYS A 65 4.93 7.55 3.38
N GLY A 66 4.34 7.91 4.53
CA GLY A 66 4.31 7.06 5.72
C GLY A 66 3.57 5.75 5.47
N LEU A 67 2.43 5.80 4.78
CA LEU A 67 1.65 4.62 4.41
C LEU A 67 2.41 3.72 3.43
N ALA A 68 3.10 4.29 2.45
CA ALA A 68 3.90 3.55 1.49
C ALA A 68 5.06 2.80 2.17
N LEU A 69 5.78 3.47 3.08
CA LEU A 69 6.85 2.84 3.87
C LEU A 69 6.32 1.73 4.78
N ALA A 70 5.23 1.99 5.51
CA ALA A 70 4.60 0.99 6.36
C ALA A 70 4.13 -0.23 5.55
N ARG A 71 3.65 -0.02 4.33
CA ARG A 71 3.27 -1.12 3.42
C ARG A 71 4.48 -1.92 2.94
N GLU A 72 5.60 -1.26 2.65
CA GLU A 72 6.83 -1.95 2.26
C GLU A 72 7.40 -2.77 3.41
N GLU A 73 7.46 -2.21 4.61
CA GLU A 73 7.87 -2.91 5.83
C GLU A 73 6.94 -4.10 6.12
N PHE A 74 5.63 -3.90 5.98
CA PHE A 74 4.66 -4.98 6.13
C PHE A 74 4.89 -6.10 5.11
N GLU A 75 5.04 -5.79 3.81
CA GLU A 75 5.25 -6.83 2.80
C GLU A 75 6.61 -7.54 2.97
N ARG A 76 7.63 -6.88 3.55
CA ARG A 76 8.91 -7.52 3.92
C ARG A 76 8.80 -8.42 5.13
N GLU A 77 8.20 -7.95 6.22
CA GLU A 77 8.09 -8.74 7.46
C GLU A 77 7.05 -9.86 7.37
N TRP A 78 5.99 -9.64 6.60
CA TRP A 78 4.84 -10.54 6.48
C TRP A 78 4.85 -11.36 5.19
N SER A 79 6.00 -11.45 4.50
CA SER A 79 6.13 -12.36 3.37
C SER A 79 5.98 -13.82 3.87
N PRO A 80 4.97 -14.57 3.41
CA PRO A 80 4.81 -15.94 3.85
C PRO A 80 5.87 -16.84 3.21
N GLU A 81 6.42 -17.76 3.97
CA GLU A 81 7.42 -18.72 3.48
C GLU A 81 7.10 -20.11 4.01
N LEU A 82 6.78 -21.03 3.09
CA LEU A 82 6.56 -22.44 3.41
C LEU A 82 7.64 -23.31 2.78
N HIS A 83 8.19 -24.21 3.60
CA HIS A 83 9.09 -25.25 3.15
C HIS A 83 8.40 -26.60 3.16
N ILE A 84 8.56 -27.36 2.08
CA ILE A 84 8.00 -28.71 1.96
C ILE A 84 9.15 -29.69 1.92
N LYS A 85 9.08 -30.71 2.78
CA LYS A 85 10.00 -31.84 2.80
C LYS A 85 9.20 -33.14 2.75
N LEU A 86 9.70 -34.11 2.00
CA LEU A 86 9.20 -35.48 2.04
C LEU A 86 10.22 -36.34 2.78
N GLU A 87 9.75 -37.13 3.73
CA GLU A 87 10.57 -37.99 4.56
C GLU A 87 10.10 -39.44 4.45
N ARG A 88 11.05 -40.35 4.27
CA ARG A 88 10.80 -41.80 4.32
C ARG A 88 10.95 -42.25 5.77
N ILE A 89 9.87 -42.77 6.34
CA ILE A 89 9.84 -43.31 7.70
C ILE A 89 10.13 -44.80 7.67
N SER A 90 9.55 -45.50 6.70
CA SER A 90 9.74 -46.94 6.50
C SER A 90 9.66 -47.27 5.00
N PRO A 91 9.97 -48.52 4.59
CA PRO A 91 9.82 -48.94 3.19
C PRO A 91 8.39 -48.80 2.66
N SER A 92 7.38 -48.76 3.52
CA SER A 92 5.98 -48.60 3.16
C SER A 92 5.39 -47.24 3.56
N GLU A 93 6.16 -46.42 4.28
CA GLU A 93 5.66 -45.20 4.89
C GLU A 93 6.49 -43.97 4.50
N ALA A 94 5.80 -43.00 3.90
CA ALA A 94 6.29 -41.66 3.60
C ALA A 94 5.42 -40.60 4.29
N ARG A 95 6.08 -39.56 4.79
CA ARG A 95 5.46 -38.41 5.43
C ARG A 95 5.82 -37.13 4.69
N ILE A 96 4.84 -36.25 4.55
CA ILE A 96 5.08 -34.86 4.15
C ILE A 96 5.21 -34.02 5.41
N VAL A 97 6.21 -33.15 5.42
CA VAL A 97 6.43 -32.16 6.46
C VAL A 97 6.37 -30.79 5.79
N VAL A 98 5.46 -29.95 6.25
CA VAL A 98 5.31 -28.57 5.80
C VAL A 98 5.67 -27.67 6.96
N THR A 99 6.74 -26.89 6.79
CA THR A 99 7.24 -25.97 7.81
C THR A 99 6.91 -24.55 7.41
N ASN A 100 6.29 -23.80 8.31
CA ASN A 100 6.12 -22.36 8.13
C ASN A 100 7.37 -21.64 8.65
N LEU A 101 8.20 -21.16 7.73
CA LEU A 101 9.40 -20.39 8.03
C LEU A 101 9.08 -18.89 8.19
N GLY A 102 7.92 -18.45 7.70
CA GLY A 102 7.47 -17.08 7.85
C GLY A 102 6.93 -16.78 9.24
N ARG A 103 6.92 -15.50 9.59
CA ARG A 103 6.17 -14.95 10.74
C ARG A 103 4.64 -15.07 10.60
N PRO A 104 4.00 -14.85 9.43
CA PRO A 104 2.54 -14.92 9.32
C PRO A 104 2.02 -16.34 9.57
N SER A 105 0.85 -16.44 10.21
CA SER A 105 0.06 -17.67 10.15
C SER A 105 -0.51 -17.84 8.74
N VAL A 106 -0.57 -19.08 8.29
CA VAL A 106 -1.13 -19.43 6.99
C VAL A 106 -2.23 -20.47 7.16
N LEU A 107 -3.18 -20.48 6.24
CA LEU A 107 -4.17 -21.54 6.13
C LEU A 107 -3.78 -22.44 4.96
N LEU A 108 -3.43 -23.69 5.25
CA LEU A 108 -3.11 -24.68 4.22
C LEU A 108 -4.39 -25.05 3.47
N GLN A 109 -4.37 -24.95 2.14
CA GLN A 109 -5.56 -25.13 1.30
C GLN A 109 -5.49 -26.38 0.43
N MET A 110 -4.33 -26.66 -0.17
CA MET A 110 -4.19 -27.78 -1.08
C MET A 110 -2.74 -28.19 -1.28
N ILE A 111 -2.47 -29.49 -1.24
CA ILE A 111 -1.20 -30.06 -1.70
C ILE A 111 -1.39 -30.64 -3.09
N GLN A 112 -0.40 -30.44 -3.94
CA GLN A 112 -0.34 -31.02 -5.27
C GLN A 112 0.94 -31.86 -5.40
N LEU A 113 0.79 -33.10 -5.85
CA LEU A 113 1.88 -33.98 -6.24
C LEU A 113 1.87 -34.17 -7.75
N ARG A 114 3.07 -34.24 -8.34
CA ARG A 114 3.24 -34.57 -9.75
C ARG A 114 4.51 -35.36 -10.01
N LYS A 115 4.47 -36.27 -10.97
CA LYS A 115 5.68 -36.77 -11.65
C LYS A 115 6.25 -35.67 -12.53
N LEU A 116 7.57 -35.58 -12.67
CA LEU A 116 8.20 -34.66 -13.64
C LEU A 116 8.23 -35.21 -15.06
N THR A 117 8.04 -36.52 -15.23
CA THR A 117 7.98 -37.20 -16.53
C THR A 117 6.66 -36.94 -17.28
N HIS A 118 5.60 -36.56 -16.58
CA HIS A 118 4.29 -36.25 -17.18
C HIS A 118 3.86 -34.81 -16.86
N ALA A 119 3.29 -34.12 -17.85
CA ALA A 119 2.93 -32.71 -17.72
C ALA A 119 1.73 -32.43 -16.77
N VAL A 120 0.96 -33.46 -16.40
CA VAL A 120 -0.28 -33.32 -15.60
C VAL A 120 0.00 -33.64 -14.13
N PRO A 121 -0.48 -32.81 -13.17
CA PRO A 121 -0.41 -33.15 -11.76
C PRO A 121 -1.21 -34.42 -11.48
N SER A 122 -0.53 -35.45 -10.98
CA SER A 122 -1.10 -36.77 -10.76
C SER A 122 -2.04 -36.81 -9.57
N GLU A 123 -1.78 -36.01 -8.52
CA GLU A 123 -2.64 -36.03 -7.34
C GLU A 123 -2.77 -34.66 -6.67
N ARG A 124 -3.96 -34.38 -6.15
CA ARG A 124 -4.26 -33.18 -5.37
C ARG A 124 -5.21 -33.54 -4.24
N TRP A 125 -5.03 -32.90 -3.09
CA TRP A 125 -6.01 -32.98 -2.01
C TRP A 125 -6.08 -31.68 -1.25
N PHE A 126 -7.28 -31.40 -0.75
CA PHE A 126 -7.60 -30.18 -0.03
C PHE A 126 -7.34 -30.34 1.45
N LEU A 127 -6.96 -29.24 2.06
CA LEU A 127 -6.66 -29.06 3.47
C LEU A 127 -7.39 -27.79 3.92
N ASN A 128 -7.68 -27.69 5.20
CA ASN A 128 -8.15 -26.45 5.83
C ASN A 128 -7.50 -26.30 7.21
N ASP A 129 -6.20 -26.60 7.27
CA ASP A 129 -5.46 -26.65 8.52
C ASP A 129 -4.70 -25.33 8.72
N PRO A 130 -4.89 -24.64 9.85
CA PRO A 130 -4.10 -23.48 10.17
C PRO A 130 -2.68 -23.89 10.55
N LEU A 131 -1.68 -23.18 10.04
CA LEU A 131 -0.27 -23.37 10.36
C LEU A 131 0.35 -22.06 10.81
N VAL A 132 0.63 -21.96 12.11
CA VAL A 132 1.27 -20.79 12.71
C VAL A 132 2.73 -20.68 12.28
N GLY A 133 3.27 -19.46 12.21
CA GLY A 133 4.69 -19.22 11.93
C GLY A 133 5.60 -19.98 12.89
N GLY A 134 6.67 -20.58 12.37
CA GLY A 134 7.61 -21.41 13.13
C GLY A 134 7.13 -22.83 13.44
N MET A 135 5.88 -23.18 13.11
CA MET A 135 5.33 -24.52 13.34
C MET A 135 5.47 -25.42 12.12
N THR A 136 5.27 -26.71 12.36
CA THR A 136 5.26 -27.75 11.33
C THR A 136 3.93 -28.49 11.30
N TRP A 137 3.45 -28.76 10.09
CA TRP A 137 2.33 -29.64 9.84
C TRP A 137 2.85 -30.92 9.18
N THR A 138 2.31 -32.07 9.57
CA THR A 138 2.74 -33.36 9.04
C THR A 138 1.56 -34.25 8.69
N ASN A 139 1.74 -35.05 7.63
CA ASN A 139 0.72 -36.02 7.24
C ASN A 139 1.36 -37.23 6.53
N ASN A 140 0.71 -38.39 6.63
CA ASN A 140 1.12 -39.59 5.92
C ASN A 140 0.66 -39.48 4.45
N ILE A 141 1.63 -39.56 3.53
CA ILE A 141 1.35 -39.46 2.09
C ILE A 141 1.61 -40.77 1.35
N SER A 142 1.89 -41.87 2.05
CA SER A 142 2.35 -43.12 1.45
C SER A 142 1.41 -43.63 0.36
N LYS A 143 0.11 -43.71 0.67
CA LYS A 143 -0.91 -44.16 -0.29
C LYS A 143 -1.03 -43.25 -1.50
N ARG A 144 -0.86 -41.95 -1.29
CA ARG A 144 -0.95 -40.91 -2.33
C ARG A 144 0.28 -40.93 -3.23
N LEU A 145 1.46 -41.03 -2.60
CA LEU A 145 2.72 -41.14 -3.30
C LEU A 145 2.73 -42.38 -4.19
N LEU A 146 2.28 -43.53 -3.68
CA LEU A 146 2.13 -44.78 -4.43
C LEU A 146 0.94 -44.80 -5.41
N ALA A 147 -0.07 -43.95 -5.25
CA ALA A 147 -1.12 -43.79 -6.27
C ALA A 147 -0.61 -42.91 -7.43
N CYS A 148 0.23 -41.94 -7.09
CA CYS A 148 0.94 -41.11 -8.05
C CYS A 148 1.99 -41.93 -8.80
N THR A 149 2.78 -42.75 -8.12
CA THR A 149 3.92 -43.53 -8.67
C THR A 149 3.53 -44.97 -8.94
N ASP A 150 3.86 -45.50 -10.10
CA ASP A 150 3.55 -46.90 -10.42
C ASP A 150 4.31 -47.89 -9.52
N ALA A 151 4.00 -49.19 -9.61
CA ALA A 151 4.60 -50.22 -8.75
C ALA A 151 6.14 -50.24 -8.80
N ASP A 152 6.70 -49.93 -9.97
CA ASP A 152 8.12 -49.69 -10.18
C ASP A 152 8.30 -48.29 -10.78
N PHE A 153 8.95 -47.40 -10.04
CA PHE A 153 9.18 -46.03 -10.47
C PHE A 153 10.54 -45.54 -10.00
N GLU A 154 11.32 -45.00 -10.92
CA GLU A 154 12.56 -44.29 -10.62
C GLU A 154 12.54 -42.94 -11.32
N GLY A 155 12.61 -41.87 -10.54
CA GLY A 155 12.60 -40.52 -11.12
C GLY A 155 12.35 -39.41 -10.12
N GLN A 156 12.08 -38.21 -10.64
CA GLN A 156 11.76 -37.06 -9.80
C GLN A 156 10.25 -36.87 -9.65
N VAL A 157 9.82 -36.68 -8.40
CA VAL A 157 8.48 -36.25 -8.01
C VAL A 157 8.58 -34.82 -7.50
N ALA A 158 7.53 -34.02 -7.72
CA ALA A 158 7.45 -32.68 -7.20
C ALA A 158 6.20 -32.44 -6.38
N ALA A 159 6.33 -31.68 -5.29
CA ALA A 159 5.25 -31.26 -4.42
C ALA A 159 5.14 -29.73 -4.39
N ALA A 160 3.92 -29.21 -4.33
CA ALA A 160 3.63 -27.81 -4.12
C ALA A 160 2.45 -27.64 -3.15
N MET A 161 2.49 -26.58 -2.35
CA MET A 161 1.42 -26.21 -1.41
C MET A 161 0.77 -24.92 -1.88
N THR A 162 -0.55 -24.92 -1.92
CA THR A 162 -1.38 -23.72 -2.04
C THR A 162 -1.90 -23.37 -0.66
N PHE A 163 -1.79 -22.10 -0.28
CA PHE A 163 -2.14 -21.64 1.06
C PHE A 163 -2.65 -20.20 1.02
N TYR A 164 -3.42 -19.82 2.02
CA TYR A 164 -3.94 -18.46 2.18
C TYR A 164 -3.19 -17.74 3.30
N ALA A 165 -2.80 -16.49 3.05
CA ALA A 165 -2.13 -15.64 4.02
C ALA A 165 -2.46 -14.17 3.72
N SER A 166 -2.62 -13.32 4.73
CA SER A 166 -2.78 -11.86 4.55
C SER A 166 -3.77 -11.45 3.45
N GLY A 167 -4.94 -12.11 3.39
CA GLY A 167 -5.97 -11.77 2.40
C GLY A 167 -5.75 -12.31 0.98
N ARG A 168 -4.68 -13.07 0.72
CA ARG A 168 -4.29 -13.51 -0.64
C ARG A 168 -3.99 -15.01 -0.68
N MET A 169 -4.20 -15.60 -1.86
CA MET A 169 -3.81 -16.98 -2.14
C MET A 169 -2.38 -17.03 -2.69
N PHE A 170 -1.55 -17.89 -2.11
CA PHE A 170 -0.17 -18.10 -2.51
C PHE A 170 0.03 -19.56 -2.91
N ARG A 171 1.07 -19.80 -3.71
CA ARG A 171 1.55 -21.15 -3.99
C ARG A 171 3.06 -21.18 -3.85
N THR A 172 3.57 -22.20 -3.15
CA THR A 172 5.00 -22.48 -3.18
C THR A 172 5.43 -22.83 -4.60
N ASP A 173 6.72 -22.70 -4.91
CA ASP A 173 7.21 -23.41 -6.09
C ASP A 173 7.22 -24.93 -5.84
N TRP A 174 7.58 -25.66 -6.89
CA TRP A 174 7.64 -27.11 -6.89
C TRP A 174 8.93 -27.59 -6.22
N PHE A 175 8.82 -28.12 -5.01
CA PHE A 175 9.90 -28.84 -4.34
C PHE A 175 10.06 -30.20 -5.00
N ARG A 176 11.28 -30.53 -5.40
CA ARG A 176 11.58 -31.73 -6.18
C ARG A 176 12.34 -32.75 -5.33
N PHE A 177 11.94 -34.00 -5.46
CA PHE A 177 12.46 -35.13 -4.70
C PHE A 177 12.77 -36.27 -5.67
N HIS A 178 13.93 -36.90 -5.52
CA HIS A 178 14.22 -38.16 -6.17
C HIS A 178 13.55 -39.29 -5.40
N LEU A 179 12.77 -40.09 -6.12
CA LEU A 179 12.03 -41.20 -5.59
C LEU A 179 12.39 -42.47 -6.35
N GLN A 180 12.65 -43.53 -5.60
CA GLN A 180 12.76 -44.88 -6.10
C GLN A 180 11.73 -45.75 -5.39
N VAL A 181 10.88 -46.39 -6.19
CA VAL A 181 9.87 -47.37 -5.78
C VAL A 181 10.18 -48.67 -6.51
N ARG A 182 10.24 -49.77 -5.76
CA ARG A 182 10.42 -51.13 -6.28
C ARG A 182 9.42 -52.05 -5.61
N ASP A 183 8.76 -52.90 -6.39
CA ASP A 183 7.74 -53.84 -5.89
C ASP A 183 6.66 -53.15 -5.03
N GLY A 184 6.27 -51.92 -5.38
CA GLY A 184 5.32 -51.10 -4.64
C GLY A 184 5.82 -50.60 -3.28
N ARG A 185 7.13 -50.67 -3.01
CA ARG A 185 7.77 -50.19 -1.78
C ARG A 185 8.75 -49.05 -2.06
N LEU A 186 8.81 -48.10 -1.15
CA LEU A 186 9.71 -46.95 -1.17
C LEU A 186 11.13 -47.41 -0.81
N SER A 187 12.04 -47.44 -1.79
CA SER A 187 13.45 -47.78 -1.58
C SER A 187 14.28 -46.55 -1.20
N SER A 188 14.12 -45.43 -1.93
CA SER A 188 14.79 -44.15 -1.62
C SER A 188 13.86 -42.97 -1.82
N LEU A 189 14.07 -41.93 -1.01
CA LEU A 189 13.36 -40.66 -1.09
C LEU A 189 14.30 -39.54 -0.63
N ASP A 190 14.91 -38.87 -1.58
CA ASP A 190 15.94 -37.86 -1.33
C ASP A 190 15.51 -36.49 -1.88
N PRO A 191 15.73 -35.39 -1.14
CA PRO A 191 15.51 -34.06 -1.67
C PRO A 191 16.47 -33.80 -2.82
N SER A 192 15.99 -33.21 -3.91
CA SER A 192 16.90 -32.73 -4.96
C SER A 192 17.43 -31.34 -4.59
N ASN A 193 18.74 -31.15 -4.67
CA ASN A 193 19.43 -29.90 -4.29
C ASN A 193 19.19 -28.73 -5.28
N ILE A 194 18.21 -28.84 -6.18
CA ILE A 194 17.89 -27.78 -7.13
C ILE A 194 17.05 -26.74 -6.39
N PRO A 195 17.50 -25.48 -6.29
CA PRO A 195 16.77 -24.45 -5.57
C PRO A 195 15.45 -24.16 -6.28
N ALA A 196 14.34 -24.59 -5.69
CA ALA A 196 13.04 -24.03 -6.02
C ALA A 196 13.01 -22.61 -5.44
N ARG A 197 12.67 -21.62 -6.27
CA ARG A 197 12.26 -20.29 -5.77
C ARG A 197 11.17 -20.50 -4.70
N ARG A 198 11.07 -19.68 -3.66
CA ARG A 198 10.38 -20.17 -2.46
C ARG A 198 8.86 -19.96 -2.48
N VAL A 199 8.36 -18.90 -3.10
CA VAL A 199 6.91 -18.64 -3.21
C VAL A 199 6.61 -17.83 -4.48
N ARG A 200 5.53 -18.18 -5.17
CA ARG A 200 4.89 -17.31 -6.18
C ARG A 200 3.52 -16.90 -5.69
N VAL A 201 3.24 -15.61 -5.77
CA VAL A 201 1.87 -15.11 -5.65
C VAL A 201 1.08 -15.70 -6.82
N LEU A 202 0.00 -16.42 -6.54
CA LEU A 202 -0.93 -16.78 -7.60
C LEU A 202 -1.72 -15.52 -7.93
N GLU A 203 -1.32 -14.84 -9.00
CA GLU A 203 -2.13 -13.76 -9.54
C GLU A 203 -3.50 -14.34 -9.91
N ASN A 204 -4.57 -13.73 -9.40
CA ASN A 204 -5.93 -14.07 -9.80
C ASN A 204 -6.00 -13.96 -11.32
N ARG A 205 -6.27 -15.08 -11.99
CA ARG A 205 -6.37 -15.15 -13.46
C ARG A 205 -7.68 -14.50 -13.91
N LYS A 206 -7.73 -13.17 -13.84
CA LYS A 206 -8.70 -12.27 -14.49
C LYS A 206 -7.96 -10.97 -14.84
N GLY A 207 -7.53 -10.88 -16.10
CA GLY A 207 -7.32 -9.65 -16.89
C GLY A 207 -6.51 -8.47 -16.28
N PRO A 208 -6.20 -7.44 -17.08
CA PRO A 208 -5.62 -6.21 -16.57
C PRO A 208 -6.75 -5.35 -15.98
N GLU A 209 -7.28 -5.72 -14.81
CA GLU A 209 -8.08 -4.78 -14.04
C GLU A 209 -7.11 -3.86 -13.29
N ARG A 210 -7.02 -2.63 -13.80
CA ARG A 210 -6.57 -1.46 -13.05
C ARG A 210 -7.05 -1.61 -11.61
N ARG A 211 -6.11 -1.69 -10.67
CA ARG A 211 -6.37 -1.46 -9.25
C ARG A 211 -6.94 -0.06 -9.12
N HIS A 212 -8.26 0.06 -9.16
CA HIS A 212 -8.94 1.18 -8.54
C HIS A 212 -8.91 0.93 -7.04
N ASP A 213 -8.35 1.87 -6.29
CA ASP A 213 -8.46 1.92 -4.84
C ASP A 213 -9.95 1.88 -4.48
N VAL A 214 -10.40 0.77 -3.91
CA VAL A 214 -11.73 0.64 -3.34
C VAL A 214 -11.67 1.22 -1.93
N VAL A 215 -11.64 2.56 -1.87
CA VAL A 215 -12.21 3.32 -0.76
C VAL A 215 -13.28 4.20 -1.41
N HIS A 216 -14.48 3.63 -1.53
CA HIS A 216 -15.67 4.40 -1.85
C HIS A 216 -16.18 4.98 -0.54
N ASP A 217 -16.04 6.30 -0.41
CA ASP A 217 -16.46 7.07 0.75
C ASP A 217 -18.00 6.99 0.88
N VAL A 218 -18.51 6.36 1.94
CA VAL A 218 -19.95 6.11 2.15
C VAL A 218 -20.69 7.35 2.69
N ALA A 219 -20.08 8.54 2.68
CA ALA A 219 -20.63 9.74 3.31
C ALA A 219 -20.81 10.96 2.39
N ALA A 220 -20.96 10.78 1.06
CA ALA A 220 -21.29 11.87 0.16
C ALA A 220 -22.48 11.52 -0.76
N HIS A 221 -23.69 11.61 -0.22
CA HIS A 221 -24.89 11.86 -1.01
C HIS A 221 -25.33 13.31 -0.79
N PRO A 222 -25.18 14.18 -1.80
CA PRO A 222 -26.12 15.26 -2.01
C PRO A 222 -27.06 14.93 -3.18
N ALA A 223 -28.35 14.95 -2.84
CA ALA A 223 -29.55 15.01 -3.64
C ALA A 223 -29.42 15.09 -5.19
N THR A 224 -29.99 14.06 -5.81
CA THR A 224 -30.83 14.06 -7.03
C THR A 224 -31.16 15.41 -7.67
N THR A 225 -30.85 15.55 -8.96
CA THR A 225 -31.66 16.32 -9.93
C THR A 225 -31.96 15.40 -11.13
N PRO A 226 -33.22 15.20 -11.55
CA PRO A 226 -33.55 14.21 -12.58
C PRO A 226 -33.39 14.77 -14.00
N ASP A 227 -32.70 14.02 -14.86
CA ASP A 227 -32.65 14.24 -16.30
C ASP A 227 -33.99 13.83 -16.94
N ASN A 228 -34.74 14.83 -17.40
CA ASN A 228 -35.84 14.66 -18.34
C ASN A 228 -35.28 14.35 -19.73
N LYS A 229 -35.58 13.16 -20.27
CA LYS A 229 -35.77 12.90 -21.71
C LYS A 229 -36.11 11.42 -21.97
N PHE A 230 -37.36 11.04 -21.84
CA PHE A 230 -37.94 9.91 -22.58
C PHE A 230 -39.45 10.07 -22.68
N PHE A 231 -39.91 10.78 -23.72
CA PHE A 231 -41.20 10.56 -24.37
C PHE A 231 -41.13 11.18 -25.76
N VAL A 232 -41.00 10.34 -26.78
CA VAL A 232 -41.50 10.63 -28.13
C VAL A 232 -42.21 9.38 -28.60
N THR A 233 -43.53 9.41 -28.50
CA THR A 233 -44.45 8.57 -29.27
C THR A 233 -45.46 9.49 -29.94
N GLY A 234 -45.67 9.28 -31.23
CA GLY A 234 -46.93 9.57 -31.91
C GLY A 234 -46.87 10.63 -33.00
N ALA A 235 -46.78 10.18 -34.26
CA ALA A 235 -47.84 10.33 -35.27
C ALA A 235 -47.47 9.52 -36.51
#